data_AF-A0AAU5DEQ1-F1
#
_entry.id   AF-A0AAU5DEQ1-F1
#
_cell.length_a   1.000
_cell.length_b   1.000
_cell.length_c   1.000
_cell.angle_alpha   90.00
_cell.angle_beta   90.00
_cell.angle_gamma   90.00
#
_symmetry.space_group_name_H-M   'P 1'
#
loop_
_entity.id
_entity.type
_entity.pdbx_description
1 polymer ?
#
loop_
_entity_poly.entity_id
_entity_poly.type
_entity_poly.pdbx_seq_one_letter_code
_entity_poly.pdbx_strand_id
1 'polypeptide(L)'
;MTVLAYEDFGTGRHREASLIRHALGSAHDEALVAGLAGGVGFMYFVFEYTGRLPIATIVAQAHPEPWVQVALGRLGVPYEATRAMNPRWGRVRAALDAGQPAFCVVDRSSLPWHEADPDAEMTGADPYTVVIAGYDGDDLLIEDGAPTPYRIDREEFGAAWTAHRKGRHQLVVPVGPAEGEPDVDGAVASTVTHLTGAVLGNQFDVNFGFTGMEKFAAQLRDSTSETGWERRFGSSPEAFRAGTGRLHTCLEEEWTAPGATRPLYADFLDLVGRTEAAGLFRESAAHWSALAALGRDADPDTDAAGRRALFDACAEHVDRSLDLEQRAVRALRK
;
A
#
# COMPACT_ATOMS: atom_id res chain seq x y z
N MET A 1 33.30 9.17 -5.19
CA MET A 1 33.32 9.02 -3.72
C MET A 1 31.90 8.68 -3.38
N THR A 2 31.70 7.48 -2.84
CA THR A 2 30.41 6.98 -2.42
C THR A 2 30.04 7.60 -1.09
N VAL A 3 28.82 8.12 -1.00
CA VAL A 3 28.20 8.56 0.25
C VAL A 3 26.88 7.81 0.37
N LEU A 4 26.67 7.19 1.53
CA LEU A 4 25.45 6.49 1.90
C LEU A 4 25.01 7.02 3.26
N ALA A 5 23.71 7.29 3.40
CA ALA A 5 23.12 7.70 4.66
C ALA A 5 22.94 6.51 5.63
N TYR A 6 22.78 5.29 5.10
CA TYR A 6 22.63 4.04 5.85
C TYR A 6 23.04 2.84 4.97
N GLU A 7 23.17 1.66 5.58
CA GLU A 7 23.67 0.44 4.92
C GLU A 7 22.70 -0.76 4.96
N ASP A 8 21.59 -0.67 5.69
CA ASP A 8 20.55 -1.72 5.72
C ASP A 8 19.56 -1.50 4.57
N PHE A 9 19.33 -2.52 3.74
CA PHE A 9 18.47 -2.44 2.56
C PHE A 9 17.67 -3.74 2.37
N GLY A 10 16.60 -3.64 1.58
CA GLY A 10 15.80 -4.78 1.17
C GLY A 10 14.31 -4.55 1.40
N THR A 11 13.52 -5.59 1.17
CA THR A 11 12.08 -5.54 1.46
C THR A 11 11.77 -6.58 2.52
N GLY A 12 11.16 -6.13 3.63
CA GLY A 12 10.44 -6.98 4.56
C GLY A 12 9.11 -7.45 3.96
N ARG A 13 8.05 -7.50 4.76
CA ARG A 13 6.72 -7.85 4.26
C ARG A 13 6.00 -6.69 3.58
N HIS A 14 6.31 -5.46 3.96
CA HIS A 14 5.68 -4.24 3.47
C HIS A 14 6.73 -3.23 3.01
N ARG A 15 6.76 -2.96 1.71
CA ARG A 15 7.79 -2.16 1.06
C ARG A 15 7.95 -0.77 1.69
N GLU A 16 6.89 0.03 1.78
CA GLU A 16 7.02 1.40 2.28
C GLU A 16 7.42 1.46 3.76
N ALA A 17 6.98 0.48 4.58
CA ALA A 17 7.40 0.40 5.97
C ALA A 17 8.88 0.03 6.10
N SER A 18 9.37 -0.86 5.22
CA SER A 18 10.80 -1.20 5.13
C SER A 18 11.64 0.02 4.73
N LEU A 19 11.21 0.78 3.72
CA LEU A 19 11.89 2.02 3.31
C LEU A 19 11.99 3.03 4.46
N ILE A 20 10.89 3.24 5.20
CA ILE A 20 10.88 4.16 6.35
C ILE A 20 11.80 3.64 7.45
N ARG A 21 11.74 2.34 7.77
CA ARG A 21 12.60 1.71 8.77
C ARG A 21 14.08 1.91 8.46
N HIS A 22 14.52 1.59 7.25
CA HIS A 22 15.93 1.67 6.85
C HIS A 22 16.44 3.11 6.84
N ALA A 23 15.64 4.04 6.31
CA ALA A 23 15.95 5.47 6.31
C ALA A 23 16.07 6.08 7.72
N LEU A 24 15.49 5.41 8.74
CA LEU A 24 15.63 5.77 10.16
C LEU A 24 16.69 4.92 10.90
N GLY A 25 17.57 4.25 10.16
CA GLY A 25 18.66 3.45 10.72
C GLY A 25 18.21 2.12 11.35
N SER A 26 17.05 1.60 10.94
CA SER A 26 16.51 0.32 11.39
C SER A 26 16.31 0.19 12.90
N ALA A 27 16.13 1.32 13.58
CA ALA A 27 15.91 1.38 15.04
C ALA A 27 14.57 0.79 15.49
N HIS A 28 13.62 0.61 14.57
CA HIS A 28 12.28 0.10 14.84
C HIS A 28 11.97 -1.15 14.01
N ASP A 29 11.11 -2.01 14.55
CA ASP A 29 10.56 -3.14 13.81
C ASP A 29 9.69 -2.66 12.65
N GLU A 30 9.68 -3.41 11.55
CA GLU A 30 8.81 -3.14 10.40
C GLU A 30 7.33 -3.05 10.82
N ALA A 31 6.89 -3.95 11.70
CA ALA A 31 5.53 -3.97 12.20
C ALA A 31 5.18 -2.67 12.94
N LEU A 32 6.08 -2.17 13.81
CA LEU A 32 5.87 -0.92 14.52
C LEU A 32 5.71 0.25 13.55
N VAL A 33 6.61 0.38 12.57
CA VAL A 33 6.55 1.44 11.55
C VAL A 33 5.24 1.35 10.75
N ALA A 34 4.86 0.15 10.31
CA ALA A 34 3.63 -0.04 9.53
C ALA A 34 2.36 0.27 10.33
N GLY A 35 2.30 -0.14 11.60
CA GLY A 35 1.19 0.21 12.50
C GLY A 35 1.07 1.71 12.71
N LEU A 36 2.19 2.38 12.98
CA LEU A 36 2.24 3.84 13.16
C LEU A 36 1.93 4.61 11.88
N ALA A 37 2.22 4.08 10.69
CA ALA A 37 1.84 4.69 9.42
C ALA A 37 0.32 4.63 9.13
N GLY A 38 -0.46 3.89 9.92
CA GLY A 38 -1.91 3.75 9.77
C GLY A 38 -2.39 2.30 9.72
N GLY A 39 -1.48 1.34 9.49
CA GLY A 39 -1.78 -0.08 9.52
C GLY A 39 -2.75 -0.51 8.42
N VAL A 40 -3.77 -1.27 8.80
CA VAL A 40 -4.77 -1.82 7.87
C VAL A 40 -5.83 -0.79 7.47
N GLY A 41 -6.37 -1.00 6.28
CA GLY A 41 -7.53 -0.29 5.77
C GLY A 41 -8.29 -1.17 4.79
N PHE A 42 -9.30 -0.60 4.16
CA PHE A 42 -9.97 -1.21 3.03
C PHE A 42 -10.51 -0.12 2.12
N MET A 43 -10.22 -0.20 0.83
CA MET A 43 -10.82 0.60 -0.22
C MET A 43 -11.13 -0.32 -1.38
N TYR A 44 -12.32 -0.23 -1.97
CA TYR A 44 -12.72 -1.03 -3.13
C TYR A 44 -13.38 -0.18 -4.21
N PHE A 45 -12.81 -0.22 -5.41
CA PHE A 45 -13.35 0.42 -6.60
C PHE A 45 -13.31 -0.53 -7.80
N VAL A 46 -14.25 -0.31 -8.74
CA VAL A 46 -14.15 -0.86 -10.09
C VAL A 46 -14.22 0.31 -11.06
N PHE A 47 -13.20 0.43 -11.90
CA PHE A 47 -13.10 1.46 -12.92
C PHE A 47 -13.44 0.88 -14.29
N GLU A 48 -14.28 1.58 -15.04
CA GLU A 48 -14.73 1.18 -16.37
C GLU A 48 -14.45 2.32 -17.35
N TYR A 49 -13.66 2.03 -18.37
CA TYR A 49 -13.28 2.98 -19.40
C TYR A 49 -13.61 2.42 -20.78
N THR A 50 -14.03 3.29 -21.71
CA THR A 50 -14.36 2.89 -23.07
C THR A 50 -13.16 2.24 -23.76
N GLY A 51 -13.37 1.03 -24.29
CA GLY A 51 -12.33 0.28 -25.02
C GLY A 51 -11.34 -0.47 -24.13
N ARG A 52 -11.63 -0.61 -22.83
CA ARG A 52 -10.77 -1.27 -21.84
C ARG A 52 -11.57 -2.28 -21.03
N LEU A 53 -10.87 -3.30 -20.52
CA LEU A 53 -11.46 -4.22 -19.55
C LEU A 53 -11.71 -3.46 -18.24
N PRO A 54 -12.78 -3.79 -17.49
CA PRO A 54 -12.97 -3.22 -16.15
C PRO A 54 -11.76 -3.54 -15.25
N ILE A 55 -11.43 -2.62 -14.34
CA ILE A 55 -10.29 -2.76 -13.44
C ILE A 55 -10.81 -2.73 -12.00
N ALA A 56 -10.64 -3.84 -11.29
CA ALA A 56 -10.86 -3.89 -9.84
C ALA A 56 -9.61 -3.41 -9.10
N THR A 57 -9.80 -2.49 -8.17
CA THR A 57 -8.76 -2.00 -7.27
C THR A 57 -9.21 -2.21 -5.84
N ILE A 58 -8.40 -2.93 -5.07
CA ILE A 58 -8.52 -3.02 -3.62
C ILE A 58 -7.24 -2.45 -3.01
N VAL A 59 -7.38 -1.60 -1.99
CA VAL A 59 -6.24 -1.17 -1.15
C VAL A 59 -6.54 -1.63 0.26
N ALA A 60 -5.71 -2.52 0.78
CA ALA A 60 -5.92 -3.19 2.07
C ALA A 60 -5.10 -2.59 3.22
N GLN A 61 -4.54 -1.41 3.01
CA GLN A 61 -3.79 -0.65 4.00
C GLN A 61 -4.42 0.74 4.21
N ALA A 62 -3.93 1.49 5.19
CA ALA A 62 -4.36 2.87 5.39
C ALA A 62 -4.16 3.72 4.12
N HIS A 63 -5.22 4.41 3.71
CA HIS A 63 -5.28 5.25 2.51
C HIS A 63 -6.38 6.32 2.74
N PRO A 64 -6.23 7.58 2.26
CA PRO A 64 -5.22 8.08 1.32
C PRO A 64 -4.04 8.83 1.95
N GLU A 65 -3.87 8.82 3.28
CA GLU A 65 -2.81 9.60 3.92
C GLU A 65 -1.41 9.17 3.47
N PRO A 66 -0.46 10.12 3.37
CA PRO A 66 0.90 9.81 2.95
C PRO A 66 1.68 9.08 4.06
N TRP A 67 1.94 7.79 3.86
CA TRP A 67 2.54 6.88 4.84
C TRP A 67 3.82 7.42 5.49
N VAL A 68 4.74 7.99 4.71
CA VAL A 68 6.01 8.52 5.23
C VAL A 68 5.76 9.60 6.28
N GLN A 69 4.99 10.64 5.97
CA GLN A 69 4.74 11.73 6.91
C GLN A 69 3.92 11.30 8.12
N VAL A 70 2.96 10.37 7.94
CA VAL A 70 2.19 9.82 9.06
C VAL A 70 3.11 9.05 10.01
N ALA A 71 3.95 8.15 9.47
CA ALA A 71 4.89 7.38 10.27
C ALA A 71 5.89 8.30 11.00
N LEU A 72 6.52 9.25 10.29
CA LEU A 72 7.47 10.18 10.90
C LEU A 72 6.80 11.01 12.00
N GLY A 73 5.59 11.52 11.75
CA GLY A 73 4.83 12.28 12.74
C GLY A 73 4.50 11.47 13.99
N ARG A 74 4.02 10.22 13.83
CA ARG A 74 3.70 9.35 14.97
C ARG A 74 4.94 8.78 15.66
N LEU A 75 6.08 8.69 14.99
CA LEU A 75 7.38 8.37 15.59
C LEU A 75 8.03 9.56 16.29
N GLY A 76 7.46 10.77 16.18
CA GLY A 76 8.07 12.00 16.72
C GLY A 76 9.34 12.41 15.97
N VAL A 77 9.59 11.91 14.76
CA VAL A 77 10.77 12.26 13.96
C VAL A 77 10.51 13.58 13.23
N PRO A 78 11.27 14.65 13.51
CA PRO A 78 11.12 15.91 12.81
C PRO A 78 11.52 15.74 11.35
N TYR A 79 10.73 16.29 10.44
CA TYR A 79 10.98 16.20 9.00
C TYR A 79 10.65 17.51 8.28
N GLU A 80 11.33 17.72 7.17
CA GLU A 80 11.00 18.76 6.21
C GLU A 80 10.31 18.14 4.99
N ALA A 81 9.08 18.57 4.70
CA ALA A 81 8.36 18.20 3.49
C ALA A 81 8.26 19.40 2.55
N THR A 82 8.75 19.26 1.32
CA THR A 82 8.69 20.32 0.32
C THR A 82 8.24 19.83 -1.04
N ARG A 83 7.79 20.78 -1.86
CA ARG A 83 7.40 20.56 -3.25
C ARG A 83 8.01 21.65 -4.12
N ALA A 84 8.45 21.30 -5.32
CA ALA A 84 9.10 22.25 -6.23
C ALA A 84 8.66 22.05 -7.69
N MET A 85 8.86 23.09 -8.51
CA MET A 85 8.60 22.99 -9.95
C MET A 85 9.65 22.17 -10.69
N ASN A 86 10.89 22.13 -10.19
CA ASN A 86 12.02 21.38 -10.74
C ASN A 86 12.74 20.59 -9.61
N PRO A 87 13.47 19.50 -9.93
CA PRO A 87 14.27 18.79 -8.94
C PRO A 87 15.27 19.73 -8.26
N ARG A 88 15.30 19.73 -6.92
CA ARG A 88 16.18 20.59 -6.12
C ARG A 88 17.43 19.83 -5.69
N TRP A 89 18.28 19.47 -6.65
CA TRP A 89 19.46 18.63 -6.42
C TRP A 89 20.43 19.15 -5.36
N GLY A 90 20.62 20.47 -5.26
CA GLY A 90 21.45 21.05 -4.20
C GLY A 90 20.94 20.74 -2.79
N ARG A 91 19.61 20.64 -2.61
CA ARG A 91 18.99 20.26 -1.34
C ARG A 91 19.14 18.77 -1.06
N VAL A 92 18.91 17.93 -2.08
CA VAL A 92 19.14 16.48 -1.98
C VAL A 92 20.57 16.21 -1.58
N ARG A 93 21.53 16.86 -2.25
CA ARG A 93 22.96 16.72 -1.95
C ARG A 93 23.29 17.15 -0.52
N ALA A 94 22.82 18.32 -0.10
CA ALA A 94 23.06 18.82 1.25
C ALA A 94 22.48 17.89 2.34
N ALA A 95 21.30 17.31 2.11
CA ALA A 95 20.71 16.32 3.02
C ALA A 95 21.59 15.06 3.12
N LEU A 96 21.99 14.49 1.98
CA LEU A 96 22.83 13.29 1.95
C LEU A 96 24.22 13.53 2.57
N ASP A 97 24.81 14.71 2.34
CA ASP A 97 26.08 15.09 2.96
C ASP A 97 25.96 15.26 4.50
N ALA A 98 24.75 15.52 5.00
CA ALA A 98 24.41 15.53 6.43
C ALA A 98 23.98 14.15 6.97
N GLY A 99 24.06 13.09 6.16
CA GLY A 99 23.61 11.74 6.53
C GLY A 99 22.08 11.58 6.58
N GLN A 100 21.33 12.47 5.93
CA GLN A 100 19.88 12.47 5.92
C GLN A 100 19.37 11.91 4.58
N PRO A 101 18.72 10.74 4.57
CA PRO A 101 18.15 10.20 3.35
C PRO A 101 16.91 11.00 2.92
N ALA A 102 16.53 10.88 1.65
CA ALA A 102 15.46 11.68 1.09
C ALA A 102 14.39 10.81 0.42
N PHE A 103 13.16 10.90 0.92
CA PHE A 103 12.00 10.24 0.30
C PHE A 103 11.47 11.08 -0.86
N CYS A 104 11.21 10.41 -1.98
CA CYS A 104 10.68 11.00 -3.20
C CYS A 104 9.46 10.21 -3.67
N VAL A 105 8.48 10.89 -4.24
CA VAL A 105 7.36 10.24 -4.95
C VAL A 105 7.61 10.36 -6.45
N VAL A 106 7.77 9.23 -7.13
CA VAL A 106 8.12 9.15 -8.55
C VAL A 106 7.05 8.40 -9.34
N ASP A 107 7.19 8.39 -10.66
CA ASP A 107 6.47 7.45 -11.52
C ASP A 107 7.23 6.11 -11.57
N ARG A 108 6.62 5.04 -11.07
CA ARG A 108 7.24 3.69 -11.05
C ARG A 108 7.65 3.22 -12.44
N SER A 109 6.81 3.46 -13.45
CA SER A 109 7.05 2.99 -14.82
C SER A 109 8.22 3.69 -15.51
N SER A 110 8.68 4.82 -14.97
CA SER A 110 9.83 5.57 -15.46
C SER A 110 11.16 5.12 -14.82
N LEU A 111 11.15 4.14 -13.92
CA LEU A 111 12.37 3.61 -13.28
C LEU A 111 12.88 2.39 -14.07
N PRO A 112 14.19 2.29 -14.37
CA PRO A 112 14.73 1.33 -15.32
C PRO A 112 14.75 -0.13 -14.85
N TRP A 113 14.58 -0.37 -13.54
CA TRP A 113 14.51 -1.72 -12.96
C TRP A 113 13.07 -2.23 -12.79
N HIS A 114 12.06 -1.40 -13.05
CA HIS A 114 10.68 -1.87 -13.16
C HIS A 114 10.39 -2.16 -14.61
N GLU A 115 9.79 -3.32 -14.89
CA GLU A 115 9.30 -3.60 -16.23
C GLU A 115 8.24 -2.55 -16.58
N ALA A 116 8.38 -1.95 -17.76
CA ALA A 116 7.34 -1.11 -18.31
C ALA A 116 6.14 -2.01 -18.54
N ASP A 117 5.14 -1.91 -17.68
CA ASP A 117 3.86 -2.59 -17.89
C ASP A 117 3.14 -1.85 -19.04
N PRO A 118 3.03 -2.48 -20.22
CA PRO A 118 2.39 -1.84 -21.37
C PRO A 118 0.90 -1.59 -21.13
N ASP A 119 0.32 -2.28 -20.15
CA ASP A 119 -1.07 -2.15 -19.69
C ASP A 119 -1.17 -1.36 -18.37
N ALA A 120 -0.07 -0.80 -17.83
CA ALA A 120 -0.12 0.14 -16.70
C ALA A 120 -0.74 1.45 -17.18
N GLU A 121 -2.07 1.48 -17.15
CA GLU A 121 -2.91 2.50 -17.76
C GLU A 121 -2.71 3.92 -17.20
N MET A 122 -1.94 4.05 -16.12
CA MET A 122 -1.77 5.30 -15.38
C MET A 122 -0.30 5.62 -15.07
N THR A 123 0.59 5.50 -16.06
CA THR A 123 1.95 6.08 -15.99
C THR A 123 1.89 7.49 -15.39
N GLY A 124 2.52 7.70 -14.24
CA GLY A 124 2.60 8.98 -13.54
C GLY A 124 1.37 9.42 -12.75
N ALA A 125 0.32 8.59 -12.59
CA ALA A 125 -0.84 8.94 -11.78
C ALA A 125 -0.79 8.42 -10.35
N ASP A 126 -0.20 7.24 -10.14
CA ASP A 126 -0.08 6.63 -8.82
C ASP A 126 1.22 7.06 -8.14
N PRO A 127 1.18 7.45 -6.86
CA PRO A 127 2.34 7.97 -6.14
C PRO A 127 3.27 6.83 -5.71
N TYR A 128 4.43 6.66 -6.35
CA TYR A 128 5.39 5.61 -5.95
C TYR A 128 6.53 6.16 -5.08
N THR A 129 6.53 5.83 -3.79
CA THR A 129 7.55 6.30 -2.84
C THR A 129 8.86 5.54 -3.00
N VAL A 130 10.00 6.21 -3.18
CA VAL A 130 11.37 5.64 -3.13
C VAL A 130 12.26 6.47 -2.21
N VAL A 131 13.44 5.95 -1.82
CA VAL A 131 14.42 6.70 -1.02
C VAL A 131 15.69 6.92 -1.82
N ILE A 132 16.16 8.16 -1.89
CA ILE A 132 17.54 8.46 -2.27
C ILE A 132 18.38 8.21 -1.02
N ALA A 133 19.07 7.07 -0.98
CA ALA A 133 19.88 6.63 0.15
C ALA A 133 21.30 7.21 0.11
N GLY A 134 21.75 7.66 -1.06
CA GLY A 134 23.10 8.16 -1.24
C GLY A 134 23.42 8.53 -2.68
N TYR A 135 24.71 8.69 -2.94
CA TYR A 135 25.25 8.93 -4.28
C TYR A 135 26.65 8.33 -4.41
N ASP A 136 27.09 8.09 -5.64
CA ASP A 136 28.50 7.84 -5.95
C ASP A 136 28.93 8.60 -7.18
N GLY A 137 29.71 9.66 -6.95
CA GLY A 137 29.98 10.65 -7.99
C GLY A 137 28.71 11.43 -8.31
N ASP A 138 28.26 11.34 -9.56
CA ASP A 138 27.04 11.97 -10.06
C ASP A 138 25.82 11.05 -10.05
N ASP A 139 26.01 9.74 -9.88
CA ASP A 139 24.92 8.77 -9.84
C ASP A 139 24.27 8.73 -8.46
N LEU A 140 22.95 8.58 -8.45
CA LEU A 140 22.15 8.38 -7.24
C LEU A 140 22.10 6.89 -6.88
N LEU A 141 22.01 6.64 -5.58
CA LEU A 141 21.79 5.31 -5.00
C LEU A 141 20.37 5.30 -4.42
N ILE A 142 19.48 4.55 -5.07
CA ILE A 142 18.05 4.52 -4.79
C ILE A 142 17.69 3.23 -4.08
N GLU A 143 17.12 3.35 -2.89
CA GLU A 143 16.46 2.23 -2.27
C GLU A 143 15.04 2.07 -2.84
N ASP A 144 14.83 0.89 -3.40
CA ASP A 144 13.54 0.44 -3.91
C ASP A 144 13.38 -1.07 -3.68
N GLY A 145 13.60 -1.48 -2.43
CA GLY A 145 13.32 -2.84 -1.96
C GLY A 145 14.33 -3.94 -2.34
N ALA A 146 15.35 -3.64 -3.13
CA ALA A 146 16.45 -4.55 -3.42
C ALA A 146 17.45 -4.66 -2.25
N PRO A 147 18.20 -5.78 -2.10
CA PRO A 147 19.21 -5.95 -1.05
C PRO A 147 20.40 -4.95 -1.14
N THR A 148 20.53 -4.26 -2.26
CA THR A 148 21.49 -3.18 -2.49
C THR A 148 20.79 -2.09 -3.28
N PRO A 149 21.09 -0.80 -3.05
CA PRO A 149 20.43 0.29 -3.74
C PRO A 149 20.72 0.24 -5.25
N TYR A 150 19.71 0.57 -6.04
CA TYR A 150 19.87 0.72 -7.47
C TYR A 150 20.67 1.97 -7.79
N ARG A 151 21.54 1.87 -8.80
CA ARG A 151 22.31 2.99 -9.31
C ARG A 151 21.59 3.59 -10.51
N ILE A 152 21.44 4.91 -10.53
CA ILE A 152 20.79 5.63 -11.64
C ILE A 152 21.41 7.00 -11.83
N ASP A 153 21.48 7.46 -13.08
CA ASP A 153 21.88 8.83 -13.37
C ASP A 153 20.86 9.84 -12.80
N ARG A 154 21.37 11.01 -12.40
CA ARG A 154 20.56 12.07 -11.80
C ARG A 154 19.48 12.61 -12.75
N GLU A 155 19.79 12.78 -14.03
CA GLU A 155 18.83 13.29 -15.01
C GLU A 155 17.74 12.26 -15.30
N GLU A 156 18.11 10.98 -15.41
CA GLU A 156 17.17 9.86 -15.57
C GLU A 156 16.20 9.75 -14.38
N PHE A 157 16.70 9.78 -13.14
CA PHE A 157 15.83 9.83 -11.96
C PHE A 157 14.97 11.10 -11.93
N GLY A 158 15.55 12.24 -12.33
CA GLY A 158 14.83 13.50 -12.45
C GLY A 158 13.62 13.42 -13.39
N ALA A 159 13.74 12.65 -14.47
CA ALA A 159 12.64 12.39 -15.41
C ALA A 159 11.52 11.58 -14.73
N ALA A 160 11.85 10.49 -14.04
CA ALA A 160 10.88 9.68 -13.29
C ALA A 160 10.18 10.49 -12.19
N TRP A 161 10.92 11.35 -11.48
CA TRP A 161 10.38 12.26 -10.47
C TRP A 161 9.48 13.35 -11.05
N THR A 162 9.76 13.80 -12.28
CA THR A 162 8.96 14.81 -12.99
C THR A 162 7.66 14.21 -13.55
N ALA A 163 7.72 12.95 -14.00
CA ALA A 163 6.63 12.23 -14.66
C ALA A 163 5.41 12.05 -13.74
N HIS A 164 5.61 11.86 -12.43
CA HIS A 164 4.53 11.86 -11.46
C HIS A 164 4.00 13.27 -11.21
N ARG A 165 2.92 13.67 -11.90
CA ARG A 165 2.45 15.07 -11.92
C ARG A 165 1.87 15.54 -10.60
N LYS A 166 1.13 14.68 -9.89
CA LYS A 166 0.39 15.05 -8.66
C LYS A 166 1.32 15.30 -7.47
N GLY A 167 2.35 14.48 -7.29
CA GLY A 167 3.40 14.61 -6.27
C GLY A 167 4.73 15.15 -6.83
N ARG A 168 4.71 15.83 -7.99
CA ARG A 168 5.92 16.29 -8.68
C ARG A 168 6.89 17.00 -7.74
N HIS A 169 8.12 16.50 -7.71
CA HIS A 169 9.23 16.99 -6.87
C HIS A 169 8.90 17.11 -5.38
N GLN A 170 7.99 16.26 -4.89
CA GLN A 170 7.80 16.10 -3.46
C GLN A 170 9.05 15.44 -2.86
N LEU A 171 9.58 16.08 -1.83
CA LEU A 171 10.77 15.67 -1.09
C LEU A 171 10.42 15.68 0.39
N VAL A 172 10.63 14.56 1.07
CA VAL A 172 10.54 14.48 2.53
C VAL A 172 11.91 14.06 3.07
N VAL A 173 12.45 14.84 4.00
CA VAL A 173 13.77 14.60 4.60
C VAL A 173 13.60 14.56 6.12
N PRO A 174 13.89 13.43 6.81
CA PRO A 174 14.04 13.42 8.26
C PRO A 174 15.23 14.30 8.65
N VAL A 175 15.04 15.24 9.58
CA VAL A 175 16.06 16.25 9.93
C VAL A 175 16.65 16.11 11.32
N GLY A 176 16.26 15.07 12.07
CA GLY A 176 16.75 14.83 13.42
C GLY A 176 16.29 13.49 13.99
N PRO A 177 16.73 13.15 15.21
CA PRO A 177 16.26 11.96 15.91
C PRO A 177 14.79 12.10 16.34
N ALA A 178 14.15 10.98 16.66
CA ALA A 178 12.82 10.97 17.26
C ALA A 178 12.77 11.78 18.57
N GLU A 179 11.70 12.55 18.75
CA GLU A 179 11.39 13.32 19.95
C GLU A 179 10.20 12.69 20.68
N GLY A 180 10.45 12.07 21.82
CA GLY A 180 9.42 11.45 22.66
C GLY A 180 9.10 10.01 22.27
N GLU A 181 8.01 9.49 22.84
CA GLU A 181 7.52 8.13 22.59
C GLU A 181 6.61 8.08 21.36
N PRO A 182 6.59 6.98 20.61
CA PRO A 182 5.67 6.84 19.48
C PRO A 182 4.19 6.93 19.89
N ASP A 183 3.38 7.61 19.07
CA ASP A 183 1.93 7.76 19.24
C ASP A 183 1.17 6.49 18.81
N VAL A 184 1.30 5.44 19.63
CA VAL A 184 0.64 4.15 19.43
C VAL A 184 -0.88 4.27 19.54
N ASP A 185 -1.38 4.94 20.57
CA ASP A 185 -2.82 5.05 20.81
C ASP A 185 -3.51 5.85 19.71
N GLY A 186 -2.90 6.94 19.23
CA GLY A 186 -3.39 7.70 18.08
C GLY A 186 -3.38 6.88 16.79
N ALA A 187 -2.37 6.02 16.59
CA ALA A 187 -2.32 5.10 15.46
C ALA A 187 -3.49 4.10 15.47
N VAL A 188 -3.70 3.42 16.59
CA VAL A 188 -4.80 2.45 16.76
C VAL A 188 -6.15 3.14 16.61
N ALA A 189 -6.34 4.31 17.21
CA ALA A 189 -7.59 5.08 17.11
C ALA A 189 -7.89 5.50 15.67
N SER A 190 -6.88 5.89 14.90
CA SER A 190 -7.01 6.22 13.47
C SER A 190 -7.40 5.01 12.64
N THR A 191 -6.76 3.84 12.83
CA THR A 191 -7.16 2.59 12.14
C THR A 191 -8.62 2.24 12.44
N VAL A 192 -9.02 2.29 13.71
CA VAL A 192 -10.41 2.04 14.12
C VAL A 192 -11.38 3.03 13.45
N THR A 193 -10.99 4.30 13.35
CA THR A 193 -11.80 5.33 12.70
C THR A 193 -11.95 5.06 11.21
N HIS A 194 -10.87 4.74 10.50
CA HIS A 194 -10.91 4.49 9.05
C HIS A 194 -11.65 3.20 8.69
N LEU A 195 -11.64 2.18 9.56
CA LEU A 195 -12.42 0.97 9.33
C LEU A 195 -13.92 1.16 9.59
N THR A 196 -14.32 2.07 10.48
CA THR A 196 -15.72 2.17 10.95
C THR A 196 -16.45 3.45 10.57
N GLY A 197 -15.73 4.48 10.14
CA GLY A 197 -16.26 5.82 9.89
C GLY A 197 -16.00 6.32 8.48
N ALA A 198 -16.32 7.59 8.27
CA ALA A 198 -15.97 8.30 7.04
C ALA A 198 -14.45 8.51 6.96
N VAL A 199 -13.87 8.23 5.79
CA VAL A 199 -12.45 8.43 5.49
C VAL A 199 -12.25 9.74 4.73
N LEU A 200 -13.05 9.97 3.69
CA LEU A 200 -12.97 11.16 2.84
C LEU A 200 -14.01 12.23 3.20
N GLY A 201 -15.03 11.88 4.00
CA GLY A 201 -16.10 12.79 4.40
C GLY A 201 -17.05 13.15 3.25
N ASN A 202 -17.27 12.24 2.31
CA ASN A 202 -18.10 12.46 1.13
C ASN A 202 -18.74 11.16 0.62
N GLN A 203 -19.49 11.24 -0.50
CA GLN A 203 -20.22 10.11 -1.05
C GLN A 203 -19.37 8.87 -1.41
N PHE A 204 -18.04 9.01 -1.53
CA PHE A 204 -17.15 7.88 -1.81
C PHE A 204 -16.82 7.04 -0.58
N ASP A 205 -17.21 7.45 0.63
CA ASP A 205 -16.99 6.69 1.87
C ASP A 205 -17.62 5.29 1.85
N VAL A 206 -18.61 5.05 0.99
CA VAL A 206 -19.21 3.71 0.78
C VAL A 206 -18.22 2.68 0.22
N ASN A 207 -17.05 3.12 -0.25
CA ASN A 207 -16.00 2.26 -0.79
C ASN A 207 -14.93 1.91 0.25
N PHE A 208 -15.00 2.48 1.46
CA PHE A 208 -13.94 2.39 2.47
C PHE A 208 -14.36 1.59 3.70
N GLY A 209 -13.36 1.05 4.40
CA GLY A 209 -13.53 0.32 5.65
C GLY A 209 -14.52 -0.83 5.53
N PHE A 210 -15.27 -1.07 6.60
CA PHE A 210 -16.28 -2.13 6.66
C PHE A 210 -17.40 -1.94 5.63
N THR A 211 -17.83 -0.71 5.36
CA THR A 211 -18.82 -0.42 4.31
C THR A 211 -18.31 -0.84 2.92
N GLY A 212 -17.04 -0.59 2.64
CA GLY A 212 -16.39 -1.04 1.40
C GLY A 212 -16.32 -2.56 1.30
N MET A 213 -16.03 -3.26 2.40
CA MET A 213 -16.02 -4.73 2.45
C MET A 213 -17.42 -5.31 2.22
N GLU A 214 -18.45 -4.74 2.86
CA GLU A 214 -19.85 -5.13 2.64
C GLU A 214 -20.25 -4.93 1.17
N LYS A 215 -19.91 -3.78 0.59
CA LYS A 215 -20.13 -3.50 -0.83
C LYS A 215 -19.42 -4.51 -1.73
N PHE A 216 -18.17 -4.83 -1.45
CA PHE A 216 -17.40 -5.79 -2.23
C PHE A 216 -18.06 -7.19 -2.19
N ALA A 217 -18.40 -7.68 -1.01
CA ALA A 217 -19.08 -8.96 -0.84
C ALA A 217 -20.44 -8.98 -1.55
N ALA A 218 -21.21 -7.89 -1.49
CA ALA A 218 -22.48 -7.77 -2.19
C ALA A 218 -22.31 -7.82 -3.73
N GLN A 219 -21.30 -7.13 -4.28
CA GLN A 219 -21.04 -7.14 -5.72
C GLN A 219 -20.47 -8.46 -6.24
N LEU A 220 -19.77 -9.22 -5.39
CA LEU A 220 -19.39 -10.60 -5.73
C LEU A 220 -20.65 -11.48 -5.87
N ARG A 221 -21.64 -11.36 -4.97
CA ARG A 221 -22.89 -12.14 -4.98
C ARG A 221 -23.92 -11.70 -6.02
N ASP A 222 -23.82 -10.46 -6.50
CA ASP A 222 -24.81 -9.92 -7.41
C ASP A 222 -24.70 -10.55 -8.81
N SER A 223 -25.76 -11.27 -9.20
CA SER A 223 -25.93 -11.89 -10.52
C SER A 223 -26.91 -11.10 -11.42
N THR A 224 -27.50 -10.03 -10.90
CA THR A 224 -28.69 -9.40 -11.48
C THR A 224 -28.52 -7.94 -11.89
N SER A 225 -27.56 -7.22 -11.32
CA SER A 225 -27.26 -5.85 -11.72
C SER A 225 -25.97 -5.75 -12.52
N GLU A 226 -25.80 -4.63 -13.21
CA GLU A 226 -24.58 -4.29 -13.94
C GLU A 226 -23.36 -4.15 -13.02
N THR A 227 -23.58 -4.00 -11.70
CA THR A 227 -22.50 -3.90 -10.73
C THR A 227 -21.97 -5.24 -10.21
N GLY A 228 -22.60 -6.34 -10.62
CA GLY A 228 -22.16 -7.69 -10.28
C GLY A 228 -20.86 -8.07 -10.98
N TRP A 229 -19.96 -8.75 -10.26
CA TRP A 229 -18.70 -9.25 -10.83
C TRP A 229 -18.92 -10.17 -12.02
N GLU A 230 -19.98 -10.98 -12.00
CA GLU A 230 -20.34 -11.85 -13.11
C GLU A 230 -20.64 -11.08 -14.40
N ARG A 231 -21.26 -9.90 -14.32
CA ARG A 231 -21.51 -9.07 -15.50
C ARG A 231 -20.28 -8.29 -15.96
N ARG A 232 -19.50 -7.78 -15.01
CA ARG A 232 -18.31 -6.98 -15.31
C ARG A 232 -17.16 -7.80 -15.88
N PHE A 233 -16.90 -8.94 -15.26
CA PHE A 233 -15.72 -9.77 -15.53
C PHE A 233 -16.08 -11.10 -16.17
N GLY A 234 -17.34 -11.55 -16.18
CA GLY A 234 -17.73 -12.84 -16.75
C GLY A 234 -18.03 -12.84 -18.26
N SER A 235 -17.79 -11.73 -18.97
CA SER A 235 -18.13 -11.57 -20.39
C SER A 235 -17.20 -12.31 -21.35
N SER A 236 -15.95 -12.55 -20.95
CA SER A 236 -14.96 -13.34 -21.69
C SER A 236 -13.94 -13.98 -20.73
N PRO A 237 -13.23 -15.05 -21.15
CA PRO A 237 -12.11 -15.61 -20.37
C PRO A 237 -11.04 -14.57 -20.01
N GLU A 238 -10.80 -13.61 -20.90
CA GLU A 238 -9.85 -12.52 -20.71
C GLU A 238 -10.31 -11.54 -19.62
N ALA A 239 -11.56 -11.08 -19.68
CA ALA A 239 -12.14 -10.20 -18.66
C ALA A 239 -12.18 -10.90 -17.28
N PHE A 240 -12.44 -12.20 -17.28
CA PHE A 240 -12.52 -12.98 -16.05
C PHE A 240 -11.14 -13.14 -15.42
N ARG A 241 -10.12 -13.47 -16.22
CA ARG A 241 -8.72 -13.51 -15.79
C ARG A 241 -8.26 -12.15 -15.27
N ALA A 242 -8.58 -11.07 -15.97
CA ALA A 242 -8.22 -9.72 -15.54
C ALA A 242 -8.82 -9.38 -14.18
N GLY A 243 -10.13 -9.60 -13.98
CA GLY A 243 -10.80 -9.33 -12.71
C GLY A 243 -10.32 -10.21 -11.55
N THR A 244 -10.19 -11.52 -11.77
CA THR A 244 -9.76 -12.47 -10.73
C THR A 244 -8.27 -12.33 -10.39
N GLY A 245 -7.42 -12.03 -11.36
CA GLY A 245 -6.00 -11.74 -11.14
C GLY A 245 -5.79 -10.52 -10.24
N ARG A 246 -6.64 -9.48 -10.36
CA ARG A 246 -6.59 -8.31 -9.46
C ARG A 246 -6.84 -8.66 -8.00
N LEU A 247 -7.58 -9.73 -7.69
CA LEU A 247 -7.76 -10.18 -6.30
C LEU A 247 -6.42 -10.56 -5.66
N HIS A 248 -5.58 -11.30 -6.41
CA HIS A 248 -4.26 -11.67 -5.92
C HIS A 248 -3.36 -10.44 -5.80
N THR A 249 -3.21 -9.69 -6.89
CA THR A 249 -2.33 -8.53 -6.93
C THR A 249 -2.68 -7.50 -5.84
N CYS A 250 -3.96 -7.17 -5.66
CA CYS A 250 -4.36 -6.14 -4.68
C CYS A 250 -4.30 -6.60 -3.21
N LEU A 251 -4.38 -7.91 -2.93
CA LEU A 251 -4.44 -8.44 -1.56
C LEU A 251 -3.12 -9.05 -1.09
N GLU A 252 -2.15 -9.25 -1.99
CA GLU A 252 -0.86 -9.84 -1.66
C GLU A 252 0.35 -8.96 -2.05
N GLU A 253 0.22 -8.04 -3.02
CA GLU A 253 1.38 -7.39 -3.65
C GLU A 253 1.28 -5.85 -3.72
N GLU A 254 0.20 -5.33 -4.28
CA GLU A 254 0.03 -3.93 -4.66
C GLU A 254 -0.69 -3.14 -3.57
N TRP A 255 -0.05 -2.08 -3.04
CA TRP A 255 -0.58 -1.25 -1.94
C TRP A 255 -1.02 -2.06 -0.72
N THR A 256 -0.27 -3.14 -0.43
CA THR A 256 -0.50 -4.01 0.71
C THR A 256 0.75 -4.82 1.04
N ALA A 257 0.66 -5.64 2.08
CA ALA A 257 1.55 -6.75 2.35
C ALA A 257 0.74 -8.06 2.32
N PRO A 258 1.39 -9.24 2.21
CA PRO A 258 0.68 -10.51 2.16
C PRO A 258 -0.39 -10.69 3.23
N GLY A 259 -1.52 -11.30 2.86
CA GLY A 259 -2.71 -11.39 3.71
C GLY A 259 -3.37 -10.02 3.96
N ALA A 260 -3.38 -9.16 2.94
CA ALA A 260 -4.06 -7.86 2.95
C ALA A 260 -3.56 -6.93 4.10
N THR A 261 -2.26 -6.95 4.39
CA THR A 261 -1.56 -6.22 5.48
C THR A 261 -1.92 -6.67 6.90
N ARG A 262 -2.92 -7.54 7.08
CA ARG A 262 -3.40 -7.97 8.42
C ARG A 262 -2.33 -8.70 9.25
N PRO A 263 -1.47 -9.58 8.71
CA PRO A 263 -0.42 -10.21 9.50
C PRO A 263 0.56 -9.20 10.11
N LEU A 264 0.96 -8.20 9.33
CA LEU A 264 1.89 -7.17 9.79
C LEU A 264 1.25 -6.28 10.87
N TYR A 265 -0.03 -5.95 10.72
CA TYR A 265 -0.77 -5.20 11.74
C TYR A 265 -1.04 -6.03 13.00
N ALA A 266 -1.29 -7.34 12.87
CA ALA A 266 -1.39 -8.22 14.03
C ALA A 266 -0.08 -8.24 14.83
N ASP A 267 1.07 -8.30 14.16
CA ASP A 267 2.37 -8.27 14.84
C ASP A 267 2.61 -6.91 15.53
N PHE A 268 2.18 -5.80 14.91
CA PHE A 268 2.17 -4.49 15.56
C PHE A 268 1.33 -4.50 16.84
N LEU A 269 0.10 -5.02 16.77
CA LEU A 269 -0.79 -5.10 17.92
C LEU A 269 -0.22 -5.98 19.03
N ASP A 270 0.46 -7.07 18.71
CA ASP A 270 1.19 -7.90 19.68
C ASP A 270 2.32 -7.11 20.36
N LEU A 271 3.12 -6.36 19.60
CA LEU A 271 4.19 -5.50 20.14
C LEU A 271 3.66 -4.46 21.13
N VAL A 272 2.44 -3.94 20.91
CA VAL A 272 1.82 -2.93 21.78
C VAL A 272 0.83 -3.51 22.79
N GLY A 273 0.85 -4.83 23.00
CA GLY A 273 0.09 -5.50 24.06
C GLY A 273 -1.42 -5.67 23.78
N ARG A 274 -1.86 -5.58 22.52
CA ARG A 274 -3.25 -5.72 22.06
C ARG A 274 -3.52 -7.11 21.45
N THR A 275 -3.12 -8.15 22.17
CA THR A 275 -3.03 -9.54 21.68
C THR A 275 -4.38 -10.16 21.26
N GLU A 276 -5.51 -9.80 21.91
CA GLU A 276 -6.84 -10.26 21.51
C GLU A 276 -7.18 -9.81 20.08
N ALA A 277 -6.99 -8.52 19.79
CA ALA A 277 -7.23 -7.96 18.46
C ALA A 277 -6.22 -8.50 17.44
N ALA A 278 -4.95 -8.67 17.82
CA ALA A 278 -3.93 -9.27 16.98
C ALA A 278 -4.33 -10.67 16.48
N GLY A 279 -4.82 -11.54 17.37
CA GLY A 279 -5.29 -12.88 17.01
C GLY A 279 -6.41 -12.84 15.95
N LEU A 280 -7.40 -11.95 16.14
CA LEU A 280 -8.52 -11.80 15.20
C LEU A 280 -8.08 -11.27 13.82
N PHE A 281 -7.16 -10.32 13.76
CA PHE A 281 -6.61 -9.87 12.47
C PHE A 281 -5.79 -10.96 11.79
N ARG A 282 -5.05 -11.78 12.54
CA ARG A 282 -4.29 -12.91 11.99
C ARG A 282 -5.21 -13.99 11.41
N GLU A 283 -6.34 -14.25 12.06
CA GLU A 283 -7.39 -15.12 11.50
C GLU A 283 -8.02 -14.49 10.23
N SER A 284 -8.30 -13.17 10.24
CA SER A 284 -8.84 -12.47 9.06
C SER A 284 -7.87 -12.56 7.87
N ALA A 285 -6.56 -12.44 8.12
CA ALA A 285 -5.54 -12.56 7.09
C ALA A 285 -5.61 -13.88 6.32
N ALA A 286 -5.89 -15.00 7.02
CA ALA A 286 -6.00 -16.30 6.38
C ALA A 286 -7.16 -16.35 5.36
N HIS A 287 -8.26 -15.67 5.64
CA HIS A 287 -9.38 -15.56 4.70
C HIS A 287 -9.06 -14.63 3.51
N TRP A 288 -8.34 -13.53 3.74
CA TRP A 288 -7.87 -12.67 2.65
C TRP A 288 -6.92 -13.41 1.70
N SER A 289 -5.96 -14.15 2.23
CA SER A 289 -5.05 -14.95 1.39
C SER A 289 -5.75 -16.11 0.70
N ALA A 290 -6.76 -16.74 1.32
CA ALA A 290 -7.57 -17.75 0.65
C ALA A 290 -8.35 -17.15 -0.53
N LEU A 291 -8.95 -15.97 -0.37
CA LEU A 291 -9.61 -15.24 -1.45
C LEU A 291 -8.63 -14.90 -2.58
N ALA A 292 -7.45 -14.36 -2.25
CA ALA A 292 -6.41 -14.05 -3.22
C ALA A 292 -5.98 -15.30 -4.00
N ALA A 293 -5.81 -16.44 -3.32
CA ALA A 293 -5.48 -17.71 -3.94
C ALA A 293 -6.59 -18.20 -4.89
N LEU A 294 -7.87 -18.09 -4.50
CA LEU A 294 -9.00 -18.40 -5.39
C LEU A 294 -8.94 -17.57 -6.67
N GLY A 295 -8.65 -16.27 -6.56
CA GLY A 295 -8.52 -15.38 -7.73
C GLY A 295 -7.36 -15.76 -8.64
N ARG A 296 -6.19 -16.06 -8.05
CA ARG A 296 -4.99 -16.49 -8.79
C ARG A 296 -5.18 -17.82 -9.50
N ASP A 297 -5.85 -18.76 -8.85
CA ASP A 297 -6.00 -20.14 -9.32
C ASP A 297 -7.28 -20.35 -10.15
N ALA A 298 -8.03 -19.27 -10.41
CA ALA A 298 -9.27 -19.30 -11.17
C ALA A 298 -9.03 -19.78 -12.61
N ASP A 299 -9.78 -20.80 -13.03
CA ASP A 299 -9.76 -21.27 -14.41
C ASP A 299 -10.49 -20.26 -15.32
N PRO A 300 -9.80 -19.59 -16.25
CA PRO A 300 -10.39 -18.61 -17.16
C PRO A 300 -11.46 -19.19 -18.08
N ASP A 301 -11.40 -20.50 -18.36
CA ASP A 301 -12.30 -21.19 -19.27
C ASP A 301 -13.46 -21.88 -18.53
N THR A 302 -13.56 -21.67 -17.20
CA THR A 302 -14.64 -22.23 -16.39
C THR A 302 -16.02 -21.77 -16.87
N ASP A 303 -17.02 -22.61 -16.72
CA ASP A 303 -18.39 -22.28 -17.15
C ASP A 303 -19.07 -21.28 -16.20
N ALA A 304 -20.31 -20.88 -16.52
CA ALA A 304 -21.05 -19.92 -15.70
C ALA A 304 -21.27 -20.42 -14.26
N ALA A 305 -21.49 -21.72 -14.07
CA ALA A 305 -21.68 -22.29 -12.74
C ALA A 305 -20.38 -22.29 -11.93
N GLY A 306 -19.24 -22.58 -12.56
CA GLY A 306 -17.91 -22.48 -11.96
C GLY A 306 -17.57 -21.05 -11.56
N ARG A 307 -17.82 -20.06 -12.43
CA ARG A 307 -17.63 -18.64 -12.09
C ARG A 307 -18.48 -18.21 -10.90
N ARG A 308 -19.76 -18.60 -10.90
CA ARG A 308 -20.69 -18.29 -9.81
C ARG A 308 -20.20 -18.87 -8.48
N ALA A 309 -19.82 -20.15 -8.45
CA ALA A 309 -19.29 -20.81 -7.27
C ALA A 309 -18.01 -20.14 -6.74
N LEU A 310 -17.11 -19.70 -7.64
CA LEU A 310 -15.91 -18.96 -7.27
C LEU A 310 -16.25 -17.63 -6.59
N PHE A 311 -17.15 -16.83 -7.20
CA PHE A 311 -17.54 -15.54 -6.62
C PHE A 311 -18.28 -15.68 -5.29
N ASP A 312 -19.08 -16.74 -5.12
CA ASP A 312 -19.71 -17.05 -3.83
C ASP A 312 -18.67 -17.39 -2.76
N ALA A 313 -17.68 -18.23 -3.08
CA ALA A 313 -16.58 -18.56 -2.18
C ALA A 313 -15.73 -17.32 -1.80
N CYS A 314 -15.44 -16.45 -2.78
CA CYS A 314 -14.78 -15.17 -2.51
C CYS A 314 -15.61 -14.32 -1.54
N ALA A 315 -16.92 -14.21 -1.76
CA ALA A 315 -17.80 -13.41 -0.92
C ALA A 315 -17.91 -13.96 0.51
N GLU A 316 -17.86 -15.29 0.69
CA GLU A 316 -17.80 -15.92 2.00
C GLU A 316 -16.52 -15.54 2.76
N HIS A 317 -15.37 -15.52 2.08
CA HIS A 317 -14.12 -15.08 2.69
C HIS A 317 -14.18 -13.61 3.13
N VAL A 318 -14.74 -12.71 2.32
CA VAL A 318 -14.93 -11.30 2.71
C VAL A 318 -15.81 -11.18 3.95
N ASP A 319 -16.94 -11.90 4.02
CA ASP A 319 -17.84 -11.87 5.18
C ASP A 319 -17.14 -12.38 6.45
N ARG A 320 -16.32 -13.44 6.35
CA ARG A 320 -15.56 -13.97 7.50
C ARG A 320 -14.53 -12.98 7.99
N SER A 321 -13.76 -12.37 7.07
CA SER A 321 -12.84 -11.29 7.41
C SER A 321 -13.56 -10.11 8.05
N LEU A 322 -14.72 -9.72 7.54
CA LEU A 322 -15.54 -8.63 8.08
C LEU A 322 -15.96 -8.89 9.54
N ASP A 323 -16.50 -10.08 9.84
CA ASP A 323 -16.90 -10.44 11.22
C ASP A 323 -15.71 -10.39 12.19
N LEU A 324 -14.59 -10.99 11.79
CA LEU A 324 -13.36 -11.02 12.60
C LEU A 324 -12.82 -9.61 12.86
N GLU A 325 -12.78 -8.76 11.85
CA GLU A 325 -12.27 -7.39 11.98
C GLU A 325 -13.22 -6.50 12.78
N GLN A 326 -14.54 -6.67 12.66
CA GLN A 326 -15.50 -6.00 13.53
C GLN A 326 -15.35 -6.39 15.00
N ARG A 327 -15.02 -7.66 15.29
CA ARG A 327 -14.71 -8.13 16.64
C ARG A 327 -13.38 -7.57 17.13
N ALA A 328 -12.36 -7.52 16.28
CA ALA A 328 -11.05 -6.94 16.59
C ALA A 328 -11.18 -5.46 16.96
N VAL A 329 -11.92 -4.68 16.17
CA VAL A 329 -12.19 -3.27 16.46
C VAL A 329 -12.94 -3.08 17.78
N ARG A 330 -13.89 -3.96 18.11
CA ARG A 330 -14.55 -3.93 19.42
C ARG A 330 -13.57 -4.20 20.56
N ALA A 331 -12.60 -5.09 20.37
CA ALA A 331 -11.56 -5.35 21.36
C ALA A 331 -10.60 -4.16 21.51
N LEU A 332 -10.26 -3.47 20.42
CA LEU A 332 -9.41 -2.27 20.44
C LEU A 332 -10.04 -1.05 21.14
N ARG A 333 -11.37 -1.02 21.27
CA ARG A 333 -12.12 0.06 21.95
C ARG A 333 -12.30 -0.16 23.45
N LYS A 334 -11.90 -1.33 23.99
CA LYS A 334 -11.94 -1.63 25.42
C LYS A 334 -10.67 -1.09 26.10
#